data_AF-A0A528D7C2-F1
#
_entry.id   AF-A0A528D7C2-F1
#
_cell.length_a   1.000
_cell.length_b   1.000
_cell.length_c   1.000
_cell.angle_alpha   90.00
_cell.angle_beta   90.00
_cell.angle_gamma   90.00
#
_symmetry.space_group_name_H-M   'P 1'
#
loop_
_entity.id
_entity.type
_entity.pdbx_description
1 polymer ?
#
loop_
_entity_poly.entity_id
_entity_poly.type
_entity_poly.pdbx_seq_one_letter_code
_entity_poly.pdbx_strand_id
1 'polypeptide(L)'
;YRRIPASSPLKTLSDLQLGLNLADLDRYDEATAHLKALVEARPDDMRAYQALGGVYASKEDFRSAADLYDKAVARLKAPTRADWNIFYQRGIAYERLKEWPKAEPNFRKALELFPDQPQVLNYLGYSWVDMNVNLEEGLEMIKKAVELRPSDGYIVDSLG
;
A
#
# COMPACT_ATOMS: atom_id res chain seq x y z
N TYR A 1 -10.97 -31.50 13.85
CA TYR A 1 -10.39 -30.37 13.09
C TYR A 1 -9.21 -30.87 12.27
N ARG A 2 -9.39 -31.08 10.95
CA ARG A 2 -8.32 -31.52 10.05
C ARG A 2 -7.25 -30.42 10.01
N ARG A 3 -6.03 -30.73 10.47
CA ARG A 3 -4.85 -29.85 10.39
C ARG A 3 -4.64 -29.47 8.94
N ILE A 4 -4.93 -28.22 8.58
CA ILE A 4 -4.50 -27.65 7.30
C ILE A 4 -2.96 -27.64 7.33
N PRO A 5 -2.27 -28.24 6.35
CA PRO A 5 -0.81 -28.25 6.31
C PRO A 5 -0.23 -26.83 6.37
N ALA A 6 0.93 -26.67 7.02
CA ALA A 6 1.61 -25.37 7.15
C ALA A 6 1.91 -24.71 5.79
N SER A 7 2.03 -25.52 4.74
CA SER A 7 2.27 -25.12 3.34
C SER A 7 1.01 -24.88 2.52
N SER A 8 -0.19 -25.07 3.08
CA SER A 8 -1.43 -24.88 2.33
C SER A 8 -1.70 -23.39 2.08
N PRO A 9 -2.04 -22.98 0.84
CA PRO A 9 -2.50 -21.62 0.54
C PRO A 9 -3.67 -21.16 1.40
N LEU A 10 -4.54 -22.09 1.81
CA LEU A 10 -5.69 -21.81 2.68
C LEU A 10 -5.26 -21.39 4.09
N LYS A 11 -4.17 -21.95 4.61
CA LYS A 11 -3.63 -21.55 5.91
C LYS A 11 -3.08 -20.13 5.85
N THR A 12 -2.35 -19.79 4.78
CA THR A 12 -1.82 -18.45 4.57
C THR A 12 -2.91 -17.39 4.55
N LEU A 13 -4.00 -17.64 3.82
CA LEU A 13 -5.14 -16.74 3.77
C LEU A 13 -5.81 -16.61 5.15
N SER A 14 -5.92 -17.71 5.90
CA SER A 14 -6.46 -17.70 7.27
C SER A 14 -5.58 -16.88 8.23
N ASP A 15 -4.26 -17.05 8.16
CA ASP A 15 -3.30 -16.33 9.01
C ASP A 15 -3.34 -14.81 8.69
N LEU A 16 -3.41 -14.43 7.40
CA LEU A 16 -3.60 -13.04 6.98
C LEU A 16 -4.90 -12.46 7.54
N GLN A 17 -6.01 -13.18 7.37
CA GLN A 17 -7.33 -12.71 7.81
C GLN A 17 -7.40 -12.57 9.34
N LEU A 18 -6.75 -13.47 10.08
CA LEU A 18 -6.67 -13.36 11.54
C LEU A 18 -5.96 -12.07 11.95
N GLY A 19 -4.81 -11.77 11.35
CA GLY A 19 -4.08 -10.53 11.61
C GLY A 19 -4.92 -9.28 11.33
N LEU A 20 -5.64 -9.25 10.20
CA LEU A 20 -6.53 -8.14 9.84
C LEU A 20 -7.72 -8.02 10.80
N ASN A 21 -8.40 -9.14 11.13
CA ASN A 21 -9.51 -9.14 12.08
C ASN A 21 -9.08 -8.67 13.48
N LEU A 22 -7.85 -8.98 13.90
CA LEU A 22 -7.31 -8.46 15.16
C LEU A 22 -7.17 -6.93 15.11
N ALA A 23 -6.70 -6.38 13.98
CA ALA A 23 -6.61 -4.94 13.78
C ALA A 23 -8.00 -4.28 13.75
N ASP A 24 -8.98 -4.89 13.08
CA ASP A 24 -10.38 -4.41 13.04
C ASP A 24 -11.04 -4.38 14.44
N LEU A 25 -10.52 -5.18 15.38
CA LEU A 25 -10.94 -5.20 16.79
C LEU A 25 -10.07 -4.28 17.68
N ASP A 26 -9.29 -3.37 17.09
CA ASP A 26 -8.32 -2.49 17.76
C ASP A 26 -7.23 -3.23 18.56
N ARG A 27 -7.05 -4.54 18.35
CA ARG A 27 -6.02 -5.37 18.99
C ARG A 27 -4.72 -5.30 18.20
N TYR A 28 -4.26 -4.07 18.00
CA TYR A 28 -3.16 -3.75 17.09
C TYR A 28 -1.83 -4.44 17.42
N ASP A 29 -1.49 -4.61 18.70
CA ASP A 29 -0.22 -5.23 19.09
C ASP A 29 -0.20 -6.73 18.75
N GLU A 30 -1.33 -7.41 18.95
CA GLU A 30 -1.49 -8.82 18.58
C GLU A 30 -1.51 -8.99 17.06
N ALA A 31 -2.20 -8.09 16.34
CA ALA A 31 -2.19 -8.06 14.88
C ALA A 31 -0.77 -7.90 14.33
N THR A 32 -0.02 -6.92 14.84
CA THR A 32 1.37 -6.65 14.45
C THR A 32 2.26 -7.84 14.75
N ALA A 33 2.19 -8.42 15.96
CA ALA A 33 2.99 -9.59 16.32
C ALA A 33 2.71 -10.79 15.41
N HIS A 34 1.42 -11.06 15.15
CA HIS A 34 1.00 -12.16 14.28
C HIS A 34 1.47 -11.98 12.83
N LEU A 35 1.22 -10.80 12.25
CA LEU A 35 1.57 -10.51 10.85
C LEU A 35 3.09 -10.38 10.65
N LYS A 36 3.82 -9.89 11.66
CA LYS A 36 5.30 -9.89 11.63
C LYS A 36 5.87 -11.30 11.57
N ALA A 37 5.36 -12.22 12.39
CA ALA A 37 5.75 -13.63 12.33
C ALA A 37 5.43 -14.25 10.95
N LEU A 38 4.33 -13.83 10.32
CA LEU A 38 3.96 -14.27 8.98
C LEU A 38 4.93 -13.77 7.90
N VAL A 39 5.33 -12.49 7.97
CA VAL A 39 6.36 -11.91 7.09
C VAL A 39 7.70 -12.63 7.25
N GLU A 40 8.11 -12.92 8.49
CA GLU A 40 9.36 -13.65 8.77
C GLU A 40 9.33 -15.09 8.25
N ALA A 41 8.19 -15.78 8.39
CA ALA A 41 8.02 -17.14 7.91
C ALA A 41 7.89 -17.23 6.38
N ARG A 42 7.43 -16.17 5.72
CA ARG A 42 7.16 -16.12 4.27
C ARG A 42 7.61 -14.77 3.68
N PRO A 43 8.93 -14.54 3.58
CA PRO A 43 9.47 -13.24 3.18
C PRO A 43 9.20 -12.85 1.72
N ASP A 44 8.69 -13.77 0.90
CA ASP A 44 8.33 -13.51 -0.49
C ASP A 44 6.82 -13.30 -0.70
N ASP A 45 6.00 -13.42 0.36
CA ASP A 45 4.54 -13.18 0.26
C ASP A 45 4.22 -11.69 0.51
N MET A 46 4.15 -10.92 -0.58
CA MET A 46 3.86 -9.48 -0.51
C MET A 46 2.52 -9.14 0.18
N ARG A 47 1.56 -10.07 0.23
CA ARG A 47 0.28 -9.84 0.92
C ARG A 47 0.48 -9.70 2.43
N ALA A 48 1.48 -10.40 3.00
CA ALA A 48 1.82 -10.27 4.41
C ALA A 48 2.43 -8.89 4.73
N TYR A 49 3.28 -8.38 3.82
CA TYR A 49 3.80 -7.01 3.91
C TYR A 49 2.68 -5.98 3.81
N GLN A 50 1.72 -6.16 2.89
CA GLN A 50 0.57 -5.27 2.75
C GLN A 50 -0.31 -5.27 4.00
N ALA A 51 -0.66 -6.45 4.53
CA ALA A 51 -1.46 -6.55 5.74
C ALA A 51 -0.77 -5.87 6.94
N LEU A 52 0.50 -6.20 7.20
CA LEU A 52 1.24 -5.61 8.31
C LEU A 52 1.44 -4.09 8.13
N GLY A 53 1.76 -3.65 6.92
CA GLY A 53 1.91 -2.22 6.62
C GLY A 53 0.61 -1.44 6.79
N GLY A 54 -0.54 -2.05 6.44
CA GLY A 54 -1.87 -1.48 6.69
C GLY A 54 -2.17 -1.35 8.18
N VAL A 55 -1.78 -2.33 9.00
CA VAL A 55 -1.89 -2.24 10.46
C VAL A 55 -1.01 -1.12 11.01
N TYR A 56 0.24 -1.00 10.56
CA TYR A 56 1.11 0.12 10.96
C TYR A 56 0.53 1.48 10.57
N ALA A 57 0.03 1.62 9.34
CA ALA A 57 -0.58 2.86 8.86
C ALA A 57 -1.86 3.23 9.66
N SER A 58 -2.66 2.24 10.05
CA SER A 58 -3.86 2.45 10.88
C SER A 58 -3.52 2.95 12.28
N LYS A 59 -2.34 2.58 12.81
CA LYS A 59 -1.78 3.12 14.05
C LYS A 59 -1.02 4.45 13.86
N GLU A 60 -1.00 5.00 12.65
CA GLU A 60 -0.15 6.11 12.24
C GLU A 60 1.37 5.89 12.44
N ASP A 61 1.80 4.64 12.56
CA ASP A 61 3.22 4.26 12.63
C ASP A 61 3.83 4.17 11.22
N PHE A 62 3.91 5.32 10.56
CA PHE A 62 4.39 5.42 9.18
C PHE A 62 5.88 5.08 9.05
N ARG A 63 6.68 5.23 10.11
CA ARG A 63 8.09 4.81 10.09
C ARG A 63 8.20 3.30 9.97
N SER A 64 7.49 2.55 10.82
CA SER A 64 7.49 1.08 10.72
C SER A 64 6.92 0.59 9.39
N ALA A 65 5.90 1.27 8.85
CA ALA A 65 5.37 0.97 7.53
C ALA A 65 6.42 1.19 6.42
N ALA A 66 7.11 2.34 6.41
CA ALA A 66 8.16 2.63 5.44
C ALA A 66 9.30 1.61 5.51
N ASP A 67 9.81 1.32 6.70
CA ASP A 67 10.89 0.35 6.90
C ASP A 67 10.49 -1.08 6.51
N LEU A 68 9.22 -1.44 6.70
CA LEU A 68 8.66 -2.71 6.25
C LEU A 68 8.60 -2.78 4.72
N TYR A 69 8.11 -1.74 4.06
CA TYR A 69 8.02 -1.73 2.61
C TYR A 69 9.40 -1.57 1.93
N ASP A 70 10.39 -0.96 2.58
CA ASP A 70 11.80 -1.02 2.16
C ASP A 70 12.27 -2.48 2.05
N LYS A 71 11.95 -3.30 3.06
CA LYS A 71 12.26 -4.74 3.04
C LYS A 71 11.49 -5.46 1.93
N ALA A 72 10.23 -5.12 1.69
CA ALA A 72 9.43 -5.69 0.61
C ALA A 72 10.06 -5.40 -0.76
N VAL A 73 10.35 -4.13 -1.04
CA VAL A 73 10.97 -3.70 -2.31
C VAL A 73 12.33 -4.35 -2.53
N ALA A 74 13.15 -4.51 -1.48
CA ALA A 74 14.44 -5.21 -1.58
C ALA A 74 14.32 -6.70 -2.00
N ARG A 75 13.14 -7.31 -1.82
CA ARG A 75 12.84 -8.70 -2.25
C ARG A 75 12.34 -8.77 -3.68
N LEU A 76 11.75 -7.69 -4.20
CA LEU A 76 11.18 -7.62 -5.53
C LEU A 76 12.28 -7.36 -6.58
N LYS A 77 12.94 -8.43 -7.03
CA LYS A 77 14.01 -8.34 -8.06
C LYS A 77 13.50 -7.91 -9.44
N ALA A 78 12.29 -8.34 -9.80
CA ALA A 78 11.64 -8.01 -11.07
C ALA A 78 10.16 -7.69 -10.78
N PRO A 79 9.87 -6.48 -10.26
CA PRO A 79 8.51 -6.10 -9.93
C PRO A 79 7.61 -6.16 -11.16
N THR A 80 6.39 -6.63 -10.96
CA THR A 80 5.36 -6.77 -11.99
C THR A 80 4.21 -5.82 -11.74
N ARG A 81 3.22 -5.82 -12.64
CA ARG A 81 1.97 -5.10 -12.41
C ARG A 81 1.29 -5.48 -11.09
N ALA A 82 1.46 -6.70 -10.55
CA ALA A 82 0.85 -7.09 -9.29
C ALA A 82 1.44 -6.35 -8.06
N ASP A 83 2.66 -5.83 -8.20
CA ASP A 83 3.43 -5.25 -7.10
C ASP A 83 3.25 -3.74 -6.94
N TRP A 84 2.47 -3.09 -7.82
CA TRP A 84 2.25 -1.64 -7.81
C TRP A 84 1.87 -1.10 -6.43
N ASN A 85 1.06 -1.85 -5.69
CA ASN A 85 0.53 -1.45 -4.39
C ASN A 85 1.63 -1.41 -3.31
N ILE A 86 2.68 -2.24 -3.40
CA ILE A 86 3.82 -2.15 -2.48
C ILE A 86 4.53 -0.80 -2.61
N PHE A 87 4.79 -0.36 -3.84
CA PHE A 87 5.39 0.94 -4.09
C PHE A 87 4.43 2.07 -3.68
N TYR A 88 3.14 1.97 -4.03
CA TYR A 88 2.15 2.97 -3.64
C TYR A 88 2.09 3.18 -2.12
N GLN A 89 1.97 2.12 -1.32
CA GLN A 89 1.90 2.22 0.14
C GLN A 89 3.22 2.70 0.74
N ARG A 90 4.37 2.31 0.18
CA ARG A 90 5.68 2.85 0.55
C ARG A 90 5.75 4.36 0.30
N GLY A 91 5.23 4.82 -0.83
CA GLY A 91 5.11 6.23 -1.19
C GLY A 91 4.28 7.01 -0.17
N ILE A 92 3.10 6.49 0.18
CA ILE A 92 2.23 7.08 1.22
C ILE A 92 2.97 7.16 2.55
N ALA A 93 3.62 6.08 2.98
CA ALA A 93 4.34 6.07 4.26
C ALA A 93 5.43 7.16 4.31
N TYR A 94 6.21 7.32 3.24
CA TYR A 94 7.21 8.40 3.17
C TYR A 94 6.59 9.81 3.07
N GLU A 95 5.48 9.97 2.37
CA GLU A 95 4.77 11.26 2.31
C GLU A 95 4.25 11.66 3.70
N ARG A 96 3.63 10.74 4.43
CA ARG A 96 3.15 10.97 5.80
C ARG A 96 4.28 11.31 6.79
N LEU A 97 5.50 10.85 6.50
CA LEU A 97 6.72 11.22 7.22
C LEU A 97 7.36 12.54 6.75
N LYS A 98 6.74 13.23 5.78
CA LYS A 98 7.25 14.45 5.13
C LYS A 98 8.57 14.26 4.39
N GLU A 99 8.84 13.04 3.92
CA GLU A 99 10.01 12.68 3.13
C GLU A 99 9.67 12.59 1.63
N TRP A 100 9.14 13.69 1.06
CA TRP A 100 8.70 13.73 -0.34
C TRP A 100 9.72 13.21 -1.38
N PRO A 101 11.04 13.52 -1.26
CA PRO A 101 12.05 12.99 -2.20
C PRO A 101 12.14 11.46 -2.22
N LYS A 102 11.69 10.77 -1.17
CA LYS A 102 11.55 9.32 -1.15
C LYS A 102 10.16 8.86 -1.59
N ALA A 103 9.12 9.66 -1.35
CA ALA A 103 7.74 9.31 -1.70
C ALA A 103 7.50 9.30 -3.21
N GLU A 104 7.80 10.40 -3.91
CA GLU A 104 7.46 10.58 -5.33
C GLU A 104 7.97 9.46 -6.25
N PRO A 105 9.24 9.01 -6.14
CA PRO A 105 9.74 7.93 -6.99
C PRO A 105 8.95 6.63 -6.84
N ASN A 106 8.38 6.37 -5.65
CA ASN A 106 7.55 5.19 -5.44
C ASN A 106 6.19 5.32 -6.15
N PHE A 107 5.56 6.49 -6.13
CA PHE A 107 4.31 6.71 -6.87
C PHE A 107 4.54 6.59 -8.38
N ARG A 108 5.61 7.20 -8.90
CA ARG A 108 6.01 7.05 -10.30
C ARG A 108 6.29 5.59 -10.66
N LYS A 109 6.97 4.83 -9.79
CA LYS A 109 7.20 3.39 -10.01
C LYS A 109 5.90 2.58 -10.01
N ALA A 110 4.96 2.90 -9.12
CA ALA A 110 3.65 2.25 -9.11
C ALA A 110 2.88 2.49 -10.42
N LEU A 111 2.94 3.70 -10.98
CA LEU A 111 2.38 4.01 -12.31
C LEU A 111 3.19 3.37 -13.45
N GLU A 112 4.51 3.23 -13.35
CA GLU A 112 5.27 2.47 -14.34
C GLU A 112 4.79 1.01 -14.42
N LEU A 113 4.51 0.39 -13.27
CA LEU A 113 4.00 -0.99 -13.18
C LEU A 113 2.52 -1.10 -13.57
N PHE A 114 1.72 -0.08 -13.26
CA PHE A 114 0.31 0.00 -13.59
C PHE A 114 -0.09 1.46 -13.96
N PRO A 115 0.06 1.85 -15.24
CA PRO A 115 -0.07 3.23 -15.70
C PRO A 115 -1.41 3.91 -15.41
N ASP A 116 -2.49 3.16 -15.49
CA ASP A 116 -3.85 3.67 -15.31
C ASP A 116 -4.43 3.28 -13.96
N GLN A 117 -3.60 3.11 -12.93
CA GLN A 117 -4.11 2.77 -11.61
C GLN A 117 -4.73 4.01 -10.94
N PRO A 118 -6.07 4.05 -10.77
CA PRO A 118 -6.77 5.30 -10.42
C PRO A 118 -6.35 5.86 -9.05
N GLN A 119 -6.09 5.00 -8.08
CA GLN A 119 -5.67 5.42 -6.73
C GLN A 119 -4.31 6.13 -6.74
N VAL A 120 -3.37 5.68 -7.57
CA VAL A 120 -2.05 6.29 -7.66
C VAL A 120 -2.12 7.59 -8.45
N LEU A 121 -2.87 7.61 -9.56
CA LEU A 121 -3.14 8.82 -10.35
C LEU A 121 -3.75 9.92 -9.46
N ASN A 122 -4.80 9.57 -8.71
CA ASN A 122 -5.45 10.50 -7.79
C ASN A 122 -4.46 11.02 -6.73
N TYR A 123 -3.83 10.12 -5.97
CA TYR A 123 -3.00 10.51 -4.83
C TYR A 123 -1.78 11.36 -5.24
N LEU A 124 -1.07 10.96 -6.30
CA LEU A 124 0.08 11.71 -6.80
C LEU A 124 -0.36 13.05 -7.40
N GLY A 125 -1.44 13.05 -8.19
CA GLY A 125 -2.00 14.27 -8.75
C GLY A 125 -2.40 15.29 -7.68
N TYR A 126 -3.10 14.84 -6.63
CA TYR A 126 -3.44 15.68 -5.47
C TYR A 126 -2.21 16.23 -4.78
N SER A 127 -1.24 15.36 -4.49
CA SER A 127 0.00 15.76 -3.82
C SER A 127 0.71 16.86 -4.59
N TRP A 128 0.83 16.72 -5.91
CA TRP A 128 1.45 17.74 -6.77
C TRP A 128 0.69 19.06 -6.78
N VAL A 129 -0.65 19.01 -6.90
CA VAL A 129 -1.49 20.21 -6.85
C VAL A 129 -1.36 20.92 -5.50
N ASP A 130 -1.42 20.19 -4.38
CA ASP A 130 -1.29 20.73 -3.03
C ASP A 130 0.08 21.40 -2.78
N MET A 131 1.15 20.80 -3.30
CA MET A 131 2.50 21.38 -3.25
C MET A 131 2.75 22.49 -4.28
N ASN A 132 1.78 22.81 -5.13
CA ASN A 132 1.90 23.77 -6.22
C ASN A 132 3.04 23.43 -7.21
N VAL A 133 3.19 22.15 -7.54
CA VAL A 133 4.17 21.63 -8.51
C VAL A 133 3.48 20.77 -9.55
N ASN A 134 4.00 20.68 -10.78
CA ASN A 134 3.44 19.86 -11.86
C ASN A 134 1.91 19.99 -12.03
N LEU A 135 1.37 21.20 -11.84
CA LEU A 135 -0.07 21.45 -11.68
C LEU A 135 -0.91 20.89 -12.82
N GLU A 136 -0.49 21.14 -14.07
CA GLU A 136 -1.21 20.72 -15.27
C GLU A 136 -1.29 19.18 -15.34
N GLU A 137 -0.14 18.51 -15.19
CA GLU A 137 -0.06 17.05 -15.18
C GLU A 137 -0.85 16.45 -14.00
N GLY A 138 -0.76 17.05 -12.81
CA GLY A 138 -1.50 16.61 -11.63
C GLY A 138 -3.02 16.68 -11.82
N LEU A 139 -3.53 17.78 -12.40
CA LEU A 139 -4.95 17.93 -12.72
C LEU A 139 -5.42 16.94 -13.79
N GLU A 140 -4.60 16.66 -14.80
CA GLU A 140 -4.91 15.63 -15.81
C GLU A 140 -4.97 14.24 -15.19
N MET A 141 -4.05 13.90 -14.29
CA MET A 141 -4.04 12.63 -13.58
C MET A 141 -5.28 12.45 -12.71
N ILE A 142 -5.69 13.49 -11.97
CA ILE A 142 -6.92 13.49 -11.17
C ILE A 142 -8.14 13.25 -12.06
N LYS A 143 -8.30 14.01 -13.15
CA LYS A 143 -9.41 13.84 -14.11
C LYS A 143 -9.47 12.41 -14.64
N LYS A 144 -8.33 11.87 -15.06
CA LYS A 144 -8.22 10.50 -15.55
C LYS A 144 -8.59 9.47 -14.48
N ALA A 145 -8.19 9.68 -13.22
CA ALA A 145 -8.58 8.81 -12.12
C ALA A 145 -10.11 8.75 -11.95
N VAL A 146 -10.79 9.90 -12.03
CA VAL A 146 -12.25 10.00 -11.95
C VAL A 146 -12.91 9.30 -13.13
N GLU A 147 -12.44 9.51 -14.34
CA GLU A 147 -12.97 8.84 -15.54
C GLU A 147 -12.87 7.32 -15.45
N LEU A 148 -11.79 6.80 -14.86
CA LEU A 148 -11.58 5.37 -14.65
C LEU A 148 -12.43 4.78 -13.50
N ARG A 149 -12.87 5.61 -12.56
CA ARG A 149 -13.66 5.24 -11.36
C ARG A 149 -14.78 6.26 -11.09
N PRO A 150 -15.75 6.42 -12.00
CA PRO A 150 -16.74 7.51 -11.93
C PRO A 150 -17.75 7.36 -10.79
N SER A 151 -17.79 6.20 -10.11
CA SER A 151 -18.66 5.91 -8.97
C SER A 151 -17.92 5.80 -7.63
N ASP A 152 -16.61 6.04 -7.60
CA ASP A 152 -15.81 6.02 -6.38
C ASP A 152 -15.82 7.41 -5.75
N GLY A 153 -16.66 7.61 -4.72
CA GLY A 153 -16.87 8.92 -4.10
C GLY A 153 -15.57 9.61 -3.62
N TYR A 154 -14.59 8.84 -3.15
CA TYR A 154 -13.29 9.37 -2.73
C TYR A 154 -12.49 9.97 -3.91
N ILE A 155 -12.69 9.44 -5.12
CA ILE A 155 -12.06 9.92 -6.35
C ILE A 155 -12.93 10.97 -7.06
N VAL A 156 -14.24 10.99 -6.84
CA VAL A 156 -15.14 11.99 -7.43
C VAL A 156 -15.11 13.31 -6.67
N ASP A 157 -15.07 13.29 -5.33
CA ASP A 157 -15.04 14.50 -4.47
C ASP A 157 -13.78 15.34 -4.67
N SER A 158 -12.73 14.69 -5.15
CA SER A 158 -11.50 15.30 -5.63
C SER A 158 -11.74 16.46 -6.63
N LEU A 159 -12.68 16.35 -7.57
CA LEU A 159 -12.89 17.40 -8.59
C LEU A 159 -13.74 18.61 -8.13
N GLY A 160 -14.25 18.59 -6.88
CA GLY A 160 -15.15 19.60 -6.32
C GLY A 160 -14.48 20.86 -5.82
#